data_AF-A0A081CFZ9-F1
#
_entry.id   AF-A0A081CFZ9-F1
#
_cell.length_a   1.000
_cell.length_b   1.000
_cell.length_c   1.000
_cell.angle_alpha   90.00
_cell.angle_beta   90.00
_cell.angle_gamma   90.00
#
_symmetry.space_group_name_H-M   'P 1'
#
loop_
_entity.id
_entity.type
_entity.pdbx_description
1 polymer ?
#
loop_
_entity_poly.entity_id
_entity_poly.type
_entity_poly.pdbx_seq_one_letter_code
_entity_poly.pdbx_strand_id
1 'polypeptide(L)'
;MTSVVEERANSLGFLVRVFREKGIGSGVHSVECSLTGFREAPELQSEPFPTTSNEFSMIWPRDDASVREAFKNDIDNVHLLYDYDAENPETGAPEKWRYEMWFRSENRIVYAIHGGPMAGRLNYQTADYQCIRPGELWQCNWLEETGTTCSLVYDIKKQKITTMLNFSKGHWEKPQEAHGDKRNPEDFERWRNLAKIGIQTDRHILNDQATILESFRGAGDLKDIDLNAPTL
;
A
#
# COMPACT_ATOMS: atom_id res chain seq x y z
N MET A 1 -42.46 0.52 -10.62
CA MET A 1 -41.88 -0.63 -11.34
C MET A 1 -40.46 -0.79 -10.87
N THR A 2 -40.24 -1.80 -10.04
CA THR A 2 -38.94 -2.22 -9.54
C THR A 2 -38.18 -2.87 -10.69
N SER A 3 -37.01 -2.37 -11.04
CA SER A 3 -36.09 -3.05 -11.96
C SER A 3 -35.02 -3.75 -11.13
N VAL A 4 -34.97 -5.07 -11.26
CA VAL A 4 -33.93 -5.96 -10.74
C VAL A 4 -32.57 -5.54 -11.29
N VAL A 5 -31.56 -5.44 -10.43
CA VAL A 5 -30.15 -5.32 -10.82
C VAL A 5 -29.56 -6.73 -10.79
N GLU A 6 -28.97 -7.14 -11.90
CA GLU A 6 -28.26 -8.41 -12.03
C GLU A 6 -26.96 -8.33 -11.22
N GLU A 7 -26.86 -9.12 -10.14
CA GLU A 7 -25.62 -9.33 -9.39
C GLU A 7 -24.72 -10.29 -10.17
N ARG A 8 -23.46 -9.89 -10.40
CA ARG A 8 -22.42 -10.81 -10.84
C ARG A 8 -21.25 -10.73 -9.87
N ALA A 9 -21.01 -11.82 -9.16
CA ALA A 9 -19.74 -12.06 -8.49
C ALA A 9 -18.64 -12.09 -9.56
N ASN A 10 -17.57 -11.32 -9.34
CA ASN A 10 -16.33 -11.58 -10.07
C ASN A 10 -15.71 -12.88 -9.51
N SER A 11 -14.81 -13.52 -10.25
CA SER A 11 -14.11 -14.78 -9.91
C SER A 11 -13.30 -14.77 -8.60
N LEU A 12 -13.35 -13.65 -7.86
CA LEU A 12 -12.61 -13.35 -6.64
C LEU A 12 -13.51 -13.03 -5.43
N GLY A 13 -14.84 -13.07 -5.59
CA GLY A 13 -15.75 -12.99 -4.44
C GLY A 13 -15.88 -11.61 -3.76
N PHE A 14 -15.36 -10.52 -4.33
CA PHE A 14 -15.56 -9.18 -3.77
C PHE A 14 -16.97 -8.63 -4.07
N LEU A 15 -17.71 -8.26 -3.03
CA LEU A 15 -18.98 -7.54 -3.13
C LEU A 15 -18.73 -6.02 -3.09
N VAL A 16 -18.91 -5.33 -4.21
CA VAL A 16 -18.78 -3.85 -4.29
C VAL A 16 -20.17 -3.21 -4.23
N ARG A 17 -20.48 -2.45 -3.16
CA ARG A 17 -21.68 -1.60 -3.11
C ARG A 17 -21.47 -0.33 -3.93
N VAL A 18 -22.08 -0.27 -5.11
CA VAL A 18 -22.15 0.95 -5.94
C VAL A 18 -23.33 1.79 -5.49
N PHE A 19 -23.07 2.98 -4.92
CA PHE A 19 -24.09 3.99 -4.71
C PHE A 19 -24.30 4.80 -5.98
N ARG A 20 -25.54 4.83 -6.48
CA ARG A 20 -25.95 5.65 -7.62
C ARG A 20 -26.62 6.92 -7.10
N GLU A 21 -25.91 8.04 -7.10
CA GLU A 21 -26.53 9.35 -6.84
C GLU A 21 -27.44 9.74 -8.02
N LYS A 22 -28.67 10.15 -7.69
CA LYS A 22 -29.62 10.71 -8.64
C LYS A 22 -29.25 12.17 -8.88
N GLY A 23 -29.08 12.52 -10.16
CA GLY A 23 -28.75 13.88 -10.58
C GLY A 23 -29.78 14.93 -10.17
N ILE A 24 -29.31 16.16 -10.01
CA ILE A 24 -30.12 17.37 -9.92
C ILE A 24 -29.52 18.42 -10.86
N GLY A 25 -30.33 18.82 -11.84
CA GLY A 25 -30.58 20.22 -12.22
C GLY A 25 -29.41 21.07 -12.71
N SER A 26 -29.38 21.33 -14.01
CA SER A 26 -28.68 22.44 -14.66
C SER A 26 -29.12 23.80 -14.10
N GLY A 27 -28.18 24.56 -13.55
CA GLY A 27 -28.31 25.99 -13.26
C GLY A 27 -26.98 26.67 -13.54
N VAL A 28 -26.84 27.25 -14.74
CA VAL A 28 -25.65 28.05 -15.09
C VAL A 28 -25.85 29.45 -14.54
N HIS A 29 -25.08 29.81 -13.50
CA HIS A 29 -24.84 31.20 -13.14
C HIS A 29 -23.43 31.57 -13.60
N SER A 30 -23.35 32.37 -14.65
CA SER A 30 -22.10 33.02 -15.08
C SER A 30 -21.75 34.12 -14.07
N VAL A 31 -20.64 33.94 -13.36
CA VAL A 31 -19.99 35.00 -12.58
C VAL A 31 -18.84 35.53 -13.44
N GLU A 32 -19.00 36.72 -14.01
CA GLU A 32 -17.87 37.45 -14.59
C GLU A 32 -16.98 37.96 -13.45
N CYS A 33 -15.77 37.42 -13.35
CA CYS A 33 -14.72 37.93 -12.47
C CYS A 33 -13.81 38.83 -13.29
N SER A 34 -13.84 40.14 -13.03
CA SER A 34 -12.94 41.11 -13.65
C SER A 34 -11.56 41.02 -12.99
N LEU A 35 -10.56 40.56 -13.75
CA LEU A 35 -9.16 40.54 -13.32
C LEU A 35 -8.52 41.91 -13.60
N THR A 36 -8.61 42.82 -12.64
CA THR A 36 -7.76 44.02 -12.59
C THR A 36 -6.81 43.94 -11.40
N GLY A 37 -5.59 43.44 -11.64
CA GLY A 37 -4.53 43.48 -10.64
C GLY A 37 -3.53 42.33 -10.68
N PHE A 38 -2.97 41.99 -11.84
CA PHE A 38 -1.73 41.20 -11.85
C PHE A 38 -0.57 42.12 -11.47
N ARG A 39 -0.10 42.01 -10.22
CA ARG A 39 1.28 42.38 -9.87
C ARG A 39 2.16 41.20 -10.28
N GLU A 40 3.26 41.49 -10.96
CA GLU A 40 4.27 40.49 -11.34
C GLU A 40 4.69 39.69 -10.09
N ALA A 41 4.58 38.36 -10.18
CA ALA A 41 5.07 37.48 -9.15
C ALA A 41 6.60 37.57 -9.11
N PRO A 42 7.24 37.68 -7.94
CA PRO A 42 8.69 37.65 -7.87
C PRO A 42 9.21 36.31 -8.39
N GLU A 43 10.27 36.39 -9.18
CA GLU A 43 10.98 35.27 -9.78
C GLU A 43 11.44 34.30 -8.68
N LEU A 44 10.79 33.13 -8.59
CA LEU A 44 11.18 32.06 -7.69
C LEU A 44 12.56 31.55 -8.13
N GLN A 45 13.60 31.90 -7.37
CA GLN A 45 14.90 31.27 -7.51
C GLN A 45 14.74 29.78 -7.21
N SER A 46 14.81 28.96 -8.25
CA SER A 46 14.86 27.51 -8.11
C SER A 46 16.21 27.13 -7.53
N GLU A 47 16.27 26.94 -6.21
CA GLU A 47 17.39 26.26 -5.56
C GLU A 47 17.63 24.91 -6.27
N PRO A 48 18.85 24.61 -6.74
CA PRO A 48 19.14 23.36 -7.39
C PRO A 48 18.92 22.20 -6.41
N PHE A 49 18.23 21.15 -6.86
CA PHE A 49 18.10 19.91 -6.08
C PHE A 49 19.50 19.44 -5.64
N PRO A 50 19.72 19.16 -4.35
CA PRO A 50 21.02 18.78 -3.85
C PRO A 50 21.50 17.51 -4.56
N THR A 51 22.57 17.68 -5.35
CA THR A 51 23.29 16.62 -6.04
C THR A 51 24.57 16.35 -5.26
N THR A 52 24.43 15.67 -4.12
CA THR A 52 25.57 15.01 -3.48
C THR A 52 25.13 13.63 -3.01
N SER A 53 26.02 12.66 -3.20
CA SER A 53 25.87 11.23 -3.02
C SER A 53 25.68 10.79 -1.56
N ASN A 54 24.68 11.34 -0.86
CA ASN A 54 24.12 10.67 0.30
C ASN A 54 23.28 9.52 -0.25
N GLU A 55 23.56 8.30 0.21
CA GLU A 55 22.67 7.15 0.07
C GLU A 55 21.24 7.65 0.30
N PHE A 56 20.37 7.52 -0.71
CA PHE A 56 19.03 8.10 -0.68
C PHE A 56 18.26 7.48 0.49
N SER A 57 18.23 8.17 1.63
CA SER A 57 17.39 7.80 2.76
C SER A 57 15.96 7.70 2.26
N MET A 58 15.37 6.52 2.44
CA MET A 58 13.96 6.25 2.11
C MET A 58 13.02 6.73 3.22
N ILE A 59 13.54 7.50 4.18
CA ILE A 59 12.79 8.10 5.29
C ILE A 59 12.54 9.58 5.00
N TRP A 60 11.28 10.00 5.14
CA TRP A 60 10.77 11.31 4.80
C TRP A 60 10.14 12.02 6.02
N PRO A 61 10.29 13.35 6.17
CA PRO A 61 11.14 14.24 5.36
C PRO A 61 12.62 13.87 5.46
N ARG A 62 13.36 14.11 4.36
CA ARG A 62 14.78 13.76 4.26
C ARG A 62 15.65 14.67 5.14
N ASP A 63 16.79 14.14 5.56
CA ASP A 63 17.85 14.84 6.31
C ASP A 63 17.43 15.44 7.67
N ASP A 64 16.28 15.02 8.22
CA ASP A 64 15.83 15.40 9.56
C ASP A 64 16.29 14.38 10.61
N ALA A 65 17.23 14.79 11.47
CA ALA A 65 17.77 13.94 12.53
C ALA A 65 16.71 13.47 13.54
N SER A 66 15.70 14.30 13.82
CA SER A 66 14.61 13.94 14.72
C SER A 66 13.70 12.88 14.12
N VAL A 67 13.48 12.93 12.80
CA VAL A 67 12.71 11.91 12.06
C VAL A 67 13.48 10.60 11.99
N ARG A 68 14.80 10.64 11.79
CA ARG A 68 15.63 9.41 11.83
C ARG A 68 15.63 8.75 13.20
N GLU A 69 15.66 9.55 14.27
CA GLU A 69 15.54 9.03 15.64
C GLU A 69 14.14 8.47 15.90
N ALA A 70 13.10 9.15 15.44
CA ALA A 70 11.74 8.64 15.50
C ALA A 70 11.60 7.31 14.74
N PHE A 71 12.18 7.17 13.55
CA PHE A 71 12.16 5.93 12.78
C PHE A 71 12.75 4.75 13.57
N LYS A 72 13.92 4.94 14.20
CA LYS A 72 14.55 3.89 15.04
C LYS A 72 13.64 3.45 16.17
N ASN A 73 12.97 4.42 16.79
CA ASN A 73 12.09 4.17 17.93
C ASN A 73 10.73 3.58 17.50
N ASP A 74 10.21 3.95 16.35
CA ASP A 74 8.83 3.65 15.97
C ASP A 74 8.70 2.49 14.98
N ILE A 75 9.69 2.29 14.10
CA ILE A 75 9.59 1.42 12.93
C ILE A 75 10.73 0.41 12.84
N ASP A 76 11.97 0.81 13.10
CA ASP A 76 13.12 -0.05 12.84
C ASP A 76 13.03 -1.39 13.58
N ASN A 77 13.15 -2.48 12.83
CA ASN A 77 13.06 -3.83 13.34
C ASN A 77 11.71 -4.17 14.03
N VAL A 78 10.64 -3.41 13.77
CA VAL A 78 9.30 -3.70 14.30
C VAL A 78 8.64 -4.80 13.47
N HIS A 79 8.01 -5.73 14.17
CA HIS A 79 7.23 -6.82 13.63
C HIS A 79 5.77 -6.66 14.05
N LEU A 80 4.86 -6.81 13.11
CA LEU A 80 3.42 -6.71 13.30
C LEU A 80 2.72 -7.97 12.80
N LEU A 81 1.81 -8.49 13.62
CA LEU A 81 0.80 -9.45 13.20
C LEU A 81 -0.56 -8.76 13.26
N TYR A 82 -1.34 -8.85 12.18
CA TYR A 82 -2.58 -8.10 12.07
C TYR A 82 -3.64 -8.85 11.25
N ASP A 83 -4.90 -8.62 11.59
CA ASP A 83 -6.06 -9.24 10.95
C ASP A 83 -6.90 -8.18 10.25
N TYR A 84 -7.24 -8.45 8.99
CA TYR A 84 -8.35 -7.80 8.31
C TYR A 84 -9.66 -8.52 8.62
N ASP A 85 -10.73 -7.73 8.70
CA ASP A 85 -12.09 -8.24 8.79
C ASP A 85 -12.55 -8.54 7.36
N ALA A 86 -12.91 -9.79 7.09
CA ALA A 86 -13.35 -10.24 5.77
C ALA A 86 -14.66 -11.00 5.85
N GLU A 87 -15.22 -11.32 4.69
CA GLU A 87 -16.43 -12.12 4.56
C GLU A 87 -16.17 -13.26 3.58
N ASN A 88 -16.59 -14.47 3.96
CA ASN A 88 -16.50 -15.63 3.10
C ASN A 88 -17.40 -15.40 1.87
N PRO A 89 -16.86 -15.47 0.65
CA PRO A 89 -17.62 -15.10 -0.55
C PRO A 89 -18.73 -16.10 -0.91
N GLU A 90 -18.68 -17.34 -0.41
CA GLU A 90 -19.69 -18.36 -0.69
C GLU A 90 -20.83 -18.34 0.35
N THR A 91 -20.50 -18.09 1.62
CA THR A 91 -21.44 -18.25 2.75
C THR A 91 -21.85 -16.94 3.41
N GLY A 92 -21.12 -15.85 3.17
CA GLY A 92 -21.31 -14.57 3.85
C GLY A 92 -20.86 -14.57 5.32
N ALA A 93 -20.21 -15.63 5.79
CA ALA A 93 -19.75 -15.73 7.17
C ALA A 93 -18.55 -14.80 7.41
N PRO A 94 -18.43 -14.14 8.57
CA PRO A 94 -17.25 -13.35 8.91
C PRO A 94 -15.99 -14.22 8.95
N GLU A 95 -14.92 -13.72 8.35
CA GLU A 95 -13.59 -14.32 8.36
C GLU A 95 -12.55 -13.31 8.87
N LYS A 96 -11.39 -13.83 9.27
CA LYS A 96 -10.20 -13.02 9.56
C LYS A 96 -9.10 -13.41 8.60
N TRP A 97 -8.54 -12.44 7.90
CA TRP A 97 -7.38 -12.67 7.05
C TRP A 97 -6.14 -12.12 7.75
N ARG A 98 -5.26 -13.03 8.16
CA ARG A 98 -4.06 -12.72 8.92
C ARG A 98 -2.89 -12.40 8.02
N TYR A 99 -2.18 -11.34 8.36
CA TYR A 99 -0.99 -10.86 7.67
C TYR A 99 0.11 -10.58 8.70
N GLU A 100 1.35 -10.72 8.27
CA GLU A 100 2.55 -10.58 9.09
C GLU A 100 3.55 -9.70 8.35
N MET A 101 4.10 -8.69 9.04
CA MET A 101 5.01 -7.69 8.47
C MET A 101 6.17 -7.44 9.42
N TRP A 102 7.38 -7.44 8.90
CA TRP A 102 8.59 -7.01 9.59
C TRP A 102 9.24 -5.85 8.83
N PHE A 103 9.28 -4.69 9.49
CA PHE A 103 10.02 -3.52 9.04
C PHE A 103 11.51 -3.69 9.33
N ARG A 104 12.16 -4.45 8.45
CA ARG A 104 13.52 -4.95 8.65
C ARG A 104 14.59 -3.87 8.85
N SER A 105 14.51 -2.78 8.08
CA SER A 105 15.48 -1.67 8.12
C SER A 105 14.89 -0.41 7.49
N GLU A 106 15.68 0.67 7.43
CA GLU A 106 15.31 1.97 6.83
C GLU A 106 14.85 1.94 5.37
N ASN A 107 15.01 0.81 4.69
CA ASN A 107 14.60 0.62 3.31
C ASN A 107 14.15 -0.81 3.00
N ARG A 108 13.88 -1.67 3.99
CA ARG A 108 13.46 -3.05 3.74
C ARG A 108 12.29 -3.46 4.60
N ILE A 109 11.37 -4.16 3.97
CA ILE A 109 10.31 -4.92 4.62
C ILE A 109 10.37 -6.38 4.21
N VAL A 110 9.91 -7.25 5.10
CA VAL A 110 9.63 -8.67 4.85
C VAL A 110 8.22 -8.94 5.32
N TYR A 111 7.42 -9.67 4.55
CA TYR A 111 6.04 -9.95 4.95
C TYR A 111 5.56 -11.32 4.48
N ALA A 112 4.55 -11.85 5.17
CA ALA A 112 3.85 -13.06 4.82
C ALA A 112 2.33 -12.87 4.91
N ILE A 113 1.62 -13.58 4.05
CA ILE A 113 0.16 -13.58 4.02
C ILE A 113 -0.33 -14.96 4.44
N HIS A 114 -1.10 -15.01 5.54
CA HIS A 114 -1.55 -16.25 6.16
C HIS A 114 -3.02 -16.57 5.86
N GLY A 115 -3.82 -15.58 5.50
CA GLY A 115 -5.24 -15.73 5.21
C GLY A 115 -5.71 -15.04 3.93
N GLY A 116 -6.92 -15.38 3.50
CA GLY A 116 -7.55 -14.80 2.32
C GLY A 116 -7.00 -15.32 0.97
N PRO A 117 -7.39 -14.69 -0.15
CA PRO A 117 -7.05 -15.15 -1.50
C PRO A 117 -5.56 -15.20 -1.82
N MET A 118 -4.72 -14.53 -1.01
CA MET A 118 -3.27 -14.45 -1.18
C MET A 118 -2.49 -15.25 -0.12
N ALA A 119 -3.17 -16.09 0.66
CA ALA A 119 -2.53 -16.95 1.66
C ALA A 119 -1.43 -17.83 1.03
N GLY A 120 -0.25 -17.85 1.64
CA GLY A 120 0.93 -18.56 1.14
C GLY A 120 1.90 -17.71 0.32
N ARG A 121 1.70 -16.40 0.24
CA ARG A 121 2.67 -15.45 -0.34
C ARG A 121 3.67 -14.98 0.72
N LEU A 122 4.96 -15.16 0.46
CA LEU A 122 6.07 -14.65 1.27
C LEU A 122 6.95 -13.72 0.43
N ASN A 123 7.16 -12.50 0.90
CA ASN A 123 7.80 -11.48 0.08
C ASN A 123 8.74 -10.58 0.91
N TYR A 124 9.57 -9.82 0.22
CA TYR A 124 10.38 -8.76 0.75
C TYR A 124 10.52 -7.64 -0.28
N GLN A 125 10.68 -6.40 0.17
CA GLN A 125 10.63 -5.27 -0.75
C GLN A 125 11.40 -4.05 -0.22
N THR A 126 11.94 -3.25 -1.14
CA THR A 126 12.39 -1.90 -0.82
C THR A 126 11.18 -1.04 -0.49
N ALA A 127 11.20 -0.37 0.65
CA ALA A 127 10.10 0.46 1.12
C ALA A 127 10.54 1.90 1.42
N ASP A 128 9.64 2.83 1.14
CA ASP A 128 9.70 4.23 1.54
C ASP A 128 8.87 4.47 2.80
N TYR A 129 9.38 5.29 3.71
CA TYR A 129 8.76 5.63 4.98
C TYR A 129 8.54 7.13 5.07
N GLN A 130 7.32 7.56 5.33
CA GLN A 130 6.99 8.94 5.64
C GLN A 130 6.52 9.04 7.08
N CYS A 131 7.26 9.81 7.87
CA CYS A 131 6.84 10.21 9.19
C CYS A 131 5.70 11.22 9.06
N ILE A 132 4.51 10.85 9.52
CA ILE A 132 3.37 11.78 9.59
C ILE A 132 3.35 12.46 10.95
N ARG A 133 3.47 11.67 12.03
CA ARG A 133 3.63 12.15 13.41
C ARG A 133 4.51 11.17 14.21
N PRO A 134 5.68 11.61 14.71
CA PRO A 134 6.56 10.78 15.53
C PRO A 134 5.83 10.17 16.74
N GLY A 135 6.10 8.89 17.03
CA GLY A 135 5.49 8.13 18.13
C GLY A 135 4.03 7.75 17.92
N GLU A 136 3.44 8.08 16.76
CA GLU A 136 2.01 7.90 16.51
C GLU A 136 1.66 7.31 15.15
N LEU A 137 2.19 7.87 14.07
CA LEU A 137 1.65 7.63 12.73
C LEU A 137 2.74 7.70 11.66
N TRP A 138 2.85 6.61 10.92
CA TRP A 138 3.80 6.45 9.83
C TRP A 138 3.10 5.93 8.59
N GLN A 139 3.56 6.34 7.41
CA GLN A 139 3.17 5.74 6.15
C GLN A 139 4.36 5.01 5.54
N CYS A 140 4.12 3.80 5.05
CA CYS A 140 5.10 2.92 4.42
C CYS A 140 4.59 2.54 3.04
N ASN A 141 5.38 2.79 2.00
CA ASN A 141 4.98 2.63 0.61
C ASN A 141 5.97 1.75 -0.15
N TRP A 142 5.49 0.94 -1.09
CA TRP A 142 6.36 0.15 -1.95
C TRP A 142 5.69 -0.24 -3.28
N LEU A 143 6.51 -0.64 -4.24
CA LEU A 143 6.11 -1.24 -5.51
C LEU A 143 6.61 -2.69 -5.57
N GLU A 144 5.75 -3.61 -5.97
CA GLU A 144 6.07 -5.03 -6.08
C GLU A 144 6.32 -5.45 -7.53
N GLU A 145 7.00 -6.59 -7.72
CA GLU A 145 7.26 -7.16 -9.05
C GLU A 145 6.02 -7.65 -9.77
N THR A 146 4.92 -7.86 -9.05
CA THR A 146 3.60 -8.09 -9.65
C THR A 146 3.03 -6.83 -10.30
N GLY A 147 3.69 -5.68 -10.11
CA GLY A 147 3.24 -4.36 -10.51
C GLY A 147 2.35 -3.71 -9.47
N THR A 148 1.94 -4.39 -8.41
CA THR A 148 1.11 -3.82 -7.33
C THR A 148 1.86 -2.71 -6.59
N THR A 149 1.20 -1.58 -6.34
CA THR A 149 1.72 -0.55 -5.42
C THR A 149 0.93 -0.61 -4.13
N CYS A 150 1.64 -0.55 -3.01
CA CYS A 150 1.07 -0.60 -1.68
C CYS A 150 1.40 0.70 -0.95
N SER A 151 0.39 1.27 -0.28
CA SER A 151 0.54 2.34 0.69
C SER A 151 -0.11 1.90 1.99
N LEU A 152 0.68 1.79 3.05
CA LEU A 152 0.27 1.32 4.36
C LEU A 152 0.49 2.44 5.39
N VAL A 153 -0.54 2.79 6.14
CA VAL A 153 -0.45 3.69 7.28
C VAL A 153 -0.47 2.86 8.55
N TYR A 154 0.60 2.92 9.33
CA TYR A 154 0.73 2.31 10.64
C TYR A 154 0.37 3.34 11.73
N ASP A 155 -0.80 3.16 12.35
CA ASP A 155 -1.25 3.92 13.51
C ASP A 155 -0.86 3.19 14.78
N ILE A 156 0.25 3.62 15.37
CA ILE A 156 0.85 3.03 16.57
C ILE A 156 -0.07 3.20 17.77
N LYS A 157 -0.73 4.35 17.92
CA LYS A 157 -1.57 4.61 19.10
C LYS A 157 -2.88 3.84 19.05
N LYS A 158 -3.48 3.73 17.87
CA LYS A 158 -4.76 3.01 17.69
C LYS A 158 -4.58 1.52 17.43
N GLN A 159 -3.35 1.05 17.23
CA GLN A 159 -3.06 -0.34 16.88
C GLN A 159 -3.82 -0.76 15.61
N LYS A 160 -3.72 0.08 14.57
CA LYS A 160 -4.39 -0.11 13.29
C LYS A 160 -3.42 0.01 12.12
N ILE A 161 -3.71 -0.73 11.07
CA ILE A 161 -3.12 -0.56 9.76
C ILE A 161 -4.21 -0.10 8.80
N THR A 162 -3.98 0.96 8.04
CA THR A 162 -4.88 1.39 6.96
C THR A 162 -4.14 1.33 5.65
N THR A 163 -4.68 0.61 4.67
CA THR A 163 -3.99 0.33 3.41
C THR A 163 -4.78 0.82 2.21
N MET A 164 -4.05 1.38 1.24
CA MET A 164 -4.47 1.45 -0.15
C MET A 164 -3.57 0.51 -0.95
N LEU A 165 -4.16 -0.53 -1.52
CA LEU A 165 -3.50 -1.47 -2.42
C LEU A 165 -4.00 -1.20 -3.83
N ASN A 166 -3.07 -1.06 -4.77
CA ASN A 166 -3.40 -0.83 -6.17
C ASN A 166 -2.88 -2.01 -7.00
N PHE A 167 -3.68 -3.07 -7.07
CA PHE A 167 -3.31 -4.30 -7.73
C PHE A 167 -3.18 -4.09 -9.23
N SER A 168 -2.11 -4.62 -9.84
CA SER A 168 -2.06 -4.75 -11.29
C SER A 168 -3.18 -5.68 -11.77
N LYS A 169 -3.60 -5.53 -13.03
CA LYS A 169 -4.62 -6.41 -13.61
C LYS A 169 -4.21 -7.88 -13.51
N GLY A 170 -2.95 -8.19 -13.84
CA GLY A 170 -2.41 -9.55 -13.72
C GLY A 170 -2.50 -10.11 -12.30
N HIS A 171 -2.07 -9.34 -11.30
CA HIS A 171 -2.13 -9.79 -9.91
C HIS A 171 -3.59 -9.99 -9.46
N TRP A 172 -4.47 -9.05 -9.81
CA TRP A 172 -5.88 -9.13 -9.44
C TRP A 172 -6.57 -10.33 -10.06
N GLU A 173 -6.49 -10.50 -11.38
CA GLU A 173 -7.22 -11.55 -12.11
C GLU A 173 -6.62 -12.95 -11.91
N LYS A 174 -5.35 -13.05 -11.51
CA LYS A 174 -4.60 -14.31 -11.33
C LYS A 174 -3.92 -14.37 -9.96
N PRO A 175 -4.68 -14.33 -8.85
CA PRO A 175 -4.13 -14.24 -7.50
C PRO A 175 -3.25 -15.44 -7.12
N GLN A 176 -3.63 -16.63 -7.59
CA GLN A 176 -2.92 -17.88 -7.30
C GLN A 176 -1.50 -17.88 -7.89
N GLU A 177 -1.29 -17.18 -9.01
CA GLU A 177 0.04 -17.04 -9.61
C GLU A 177 0.95 -16.11 -8.77
N ALA A 178 0.39 -15.32 -7.86
CA ALA A 178 1.12 -14.46 -6.93
C ALA A 178 1.49 -15.15 -5.61
N HIS A 179 1.13 -16.43 -5.42
CA HIS A 179 1.57 -17.22 -4.26
C HIS A 179 3.04 -17.63 -4.39
N GLY A 180 3.62 -18.14 -3.30
CA GLY A 180 5.01 -18.64 -3.24
C GLY A 180 5.95 -17.70 -2.48
N ASP A 181 7.24 -17.98 -2.57
CA ASP A 181 8.29 -17.19 -1.89
C ASP A 181 9.13 -16.44 -2.93
N LYS A 182 9.26 -15.13 -2.80
CA LYS A 182 10.10 -14.30 -3.70
C LYS A 182 11.53 -14.82 -3.82
N ARG A 183 12.03 -15.49 -2.80
CA ARG A 183 13.39 -16.07 -2.78
C ARG A 183 13.53 -17.24 -3.76
N ASN A 184 12.42 -17.84 -4.20
CA ASN A 184 12.39 -18.82 -5.27
C ASN A 184 12.44 -18.10 -6.64
N PRO A 185 13.46 -18.34 -7.48
CA PRO A 185 13.58 -17.70 -8.79
C PRO A 185 12.37 -17.90 -9.72
N GLU A 186 11.69 -19.05 -9.63
CA GLU A 186 10.53 -19.34 -10.47
C GLU A 186 9.31 -18.51 -10.07
N ASP A 187 9.09 -18.36 -8.76
CA ASP A 187 8.02 -17.52 -8.21
C ASP A 187 8.28 -16.06 -8.56
N PHE A 188 9.52 -15.61 -8.39
CA PHE A 188 9.95 -14.25 -8.70
C PHE A 188 9.72 -13.89 -10.17
N GLU A 189 10.12 -14.75 -11.11
CA GLU A 189 9.91 -14.51 -12.54
C GLU A 189 8.42 -14.59 -12.91
N ARG A 190 7.66 -15.51 -12.31
CA ARG A 190 6.20 -15.58 -12.49
C ARG A 190 5.53 -14.27 -12.08
N TRP A 191 5.92 -13.68 -10.96
CA TRP A 191 5.36 -12.41 -10.49
C TRP A 191 5.67 -11.26 -11.44
N ARG A 192 6.91 -11.19 -11.97
CA ARG A 192 7.27 -10.20 -13.00
C ARG A 192 6.42 -10.32 -14.27
N ASN A 193 6.01 -11.53 -14.61
CA ASN A 193 5.11 -11.74 -15.76
C ASN A 193 3.68 -11.26 -15.48
N LEU A 194 3.21 -11.26 -14.23
CA LEU A 194 1.91 -10.67 -13.86
C LEU A 194 1.89 -9.15 -14.11
N ALA A 195 2.99 -8.44 -13.85
CA ALA A 195 3.08 -6.99 -14.10
C ALA A 195 2.92 -6.60 -15.57
N LYS A 196 3.14 -7.53 -16.51
CA LYS A 196 3.02 -7.32 -17.95
C LYS A 196 1.57 -7.40 -18.45
N ILE A 197 0.63 -7.78 -17.59
CA ILE A 197 -0.79 -7.93 -17.93
C ILE A 197 -1.55 -6.65 -17.60
N GLY A 198 -2.14 -6.03 -18.63
CA GLY A 198 -2.92 -4.80 -18.52
C GLY A 198 -2.08 -3.52 -18.55
N ILE A 199 -2.73 -2.39 -18.29
CA ILE A 199 -2.11 -1.06 -18.20
C ILE A 199 -2.42 -0.38 -16.86
N GLN A 200 -1.82 0.79 -16.60
CA GLN A 200 -1.94 1.49 -15.31
C GLN A 200 -3.39 1.83 -14.92
N THR A 201 -4.27 2.07 -15.90
CA THR A 201 -5.69 2.38 -15.66
C THR A 201 -6.55 1.14 -15.43
N ASP A 202 -6.02 -0.07 -15.66
CA ASP A 202 -6.73 -1.33 -15.42
C ASP A 202 -6.62 -1.80 -13.96
N ARG A 203 -5.88 -1.06 -13.13
CA ARG A 203 -5.59 -1.48 -11.76
C ARG A 203 -6.83 -1.51 -10.91
N HIS A 204 -6.84 -2.43 -9.95
CA HIS A 204 -7.87 -2.54 -8.95
C HIS A 204 -7.42 -1.87 -7.65
N ILE A 205 -8.10 -0.80 -7.26
CA ILE A 205 -7.84 -0.08 -6.00
C ILE A 205 -8.69 -0.71 -4.91
N LEU A 206 -8.01 -1.23 -3.89
CA LEU A 206 -8.60 -1.78 -2.68
C LEU A 206 -8.15 -0.95 -1.48
N ASN A 207 -9.11 -0.52 -0.68
CA ASN A 207 -8.85 0.19 0.57
C ASN A 207 -9.43 -0.62 1.72
N ASP A 208 -8.63 -0.81 2.77
CA ASP A 208 -9.08 -1.57 3.93
C ASP A 208 -8.30 -1.19 5.20
N GLN A 209 -8.80 -1.63 6.35
CA GLN A 209 -8.18 -1.42 7.65
C GLN A 209 -8.09 -2.72 8.44
N ALA A 210 -6.90 -3.01 8.97
CA ALA A 210 -6.64 -4.15 9.84
C ALA A 210 -6.46 -3.72 11.30
N THR A 211 -6.69 -4.69 12.20
CA THR A 211 -6.39 -4.58 13.62
C THR A 211 -5.06 -5.26 13.90
N ILE A 212 -4.14 -4.53 14.56
CA ILE A 212 -2.88 -5.10 15.01
C ILE A 212 -3.13 -5.93 16.27
N LEU A 213 -2.65 -7.17 16.24
CA LEU A 213 -2.77 -8.12 17.34
C LEU A 213 -1.50 -8.14 18.19
N GLU A 214 -0.35 -8.11 17.52
CA GLU A 214 0.95 -8.16 18.16
C GLU A 214 1.90 -7.13 17.52
N SER A 215 2.72 -6.52 18.36
CA SER A 215 3.78 -5.60 17.95
C SER A 215 4.99 -5.84 18.85
N PHE A 216 6.11 -6.25 18.25
CA PHE A 216 7.36 -6.50 18.95
C PHE A 216 8.56 -6.18 18.05
N ARG A 217 9.79 -6.35 18.55
CA ARG A 217 11.01 -6.17 17.75
C ARG A 217 11.69 -7.48 17.43
N GLY A 218 12.19 -7.60 16.20
CA GLY A 218 12.86 -8.78 15.67
C GLY A 218 12.11 -9.43 14.51
N ALA A 219 12.71 -10.46 13.93
CA ALA A 219 12.16 -11.10 12.74
C ALA A 219 10.87 -11.88 12.99
N GLY A 220 10.61 -12.32 14.22
CA GLY A 220 9.60 -13.35 14.49
C GLY A 220 9.98 -14.64 13.76
N ASP A 221 9.01 -15.23 13.07
CA ASP A 221 9.24 -16.43 12.24
C ASP A 221 9.59 -16.09 10.78
N LEU A 222 9.60 -14.81 10.40
CA LEU A 222 9.96 -14.40 9.06
C LEU A 222 11.46 -14.62 8.80
N LYS A 223 11.76 -15.22 7.65
CA LYS A 223 13.14 -15.42 7.20
C LYS A 223 13.77 -14.08 6.80
N ASP A 224 14.96 -13.81 7.33
CA ASP A 224 15.74 -12.63 6.95
C ASP A 224 16.10 -12.62 5.44
N ILE A 225 16.61 -11.48 4.98
CA ILE A 225 16.95 -11.22 3.59
C ILE A 225 18.39 -10.74 3.48
N ASP A 226 19.00 -10.96 2.31
CA ASP A 226 20.15 -10.17 1.90
C ASP A 226 19.67 -8.75 1.61
N LEU A 227 20.25 -7.75 2.28
CA LEU A 227 19.89 -6.34 2.06
C LEU A 227 20.18 -5.87 0.63
N ASN A 228 21.08 -6.57 -0.09
CA ASN A 228 21.38 -6.33 -1.50
C ASN A 228 20.49 -7.13 -2.45
N ALA A 229 19.54 -7.94 -1.93
CA ALA A 229 18.63 -8.69 -2.77
C ALA A 229 17.83 -7.75 -3.70
N PRO A 230 17.64 -8.13 -4.96
CA PRO A 230 16.99 -7.25 -5.93
C PRO A 230 15.52 -7.05 -5.59
N THR A 231 15.09 -5.80 -5.71
CA THR A 231 13.68 -5.39 -5.68
C THR A 231 13.45 -4.31 -6.75
N LEU A 232 12.20 -3.93 -6.98
CA LEU A 232 11.88 -2.66 -7.63
C LEU A 232 12.13 -1.47 -6.69
#